data_AF-A0A7S4KYP4-F1
#
_entry.id   AF-A0A7S4KYP4-F1
#
_cell.length_a   1.000
_cell.length_b   1.000
_cell.length_c   1.000
_cell.angle_alpha   90.00
_cell.angle_beta   90.00
_cell.angle_gamma   90.00
#
_symmetry.space_group_name_H-M   'P 1'
#
loop_
_entity.id
_entity.type
_entity.pdbx_description
1 polymer ?
#
loop_
_entity_poly.entity_id
_entity_poly.type
_entity_poly.pdbx_seq_one_letter_code
_entity_poly.pdbx_strand_id
1 'polypeptide(L)'
;MGSWAVNHALSVGVFPYVLKLLQSPSKHIREPLIFIWAKILTVDSSCTVDLIRDTDYTYFLQCLTSPDLPPNQRALSVVILSVIVSELPEAKDKCLQGDIIIGLKGHVDSSCPHIRKWVCLCSGQLWSSYERA
;
A
#
# COMPACT_ATOMS: atom_id res chain seq x y z
N MET A 1 -13.69 -5.76 -14.02
CA MET A 1 -13.21 -7.07 -13.53
C MET A 1 -13.44 -7.13 -12.01
N GLY A 2 -14.33 -8.01 -11.55
CA GLY A 2 -14.81 -8.07 -10.16
C GLY A 2 -13.97 -8.95 -9.22
N SER A 3 -14.39 -9.05 -7.96
CA SER A 3 -13.73 -9.81 -6.87
C SER A 3 -13.51 -11.30 -7.21
N TRP A 4 -14.40 -11.91 -8.00
CA TRP A 4 -14.28 -13.30 -8.42
C TRP A 4 -13.01 -13.60 -9.23
N ALA A 5 -12.60 -12.70 -10.14
CA ALA A 5 -11.40 -12.90 -10.96
C ALA A 5 -10.12 -12.86 -10.12
N VAL A 6 -10.11 -12.03 -9.07
CA VAL A 6 -8.99 -11.95 -8.12
C VAL A 6 -8.90 -13.23 -7.29
N ASN A 7 -10.03 -13.71 -6.76
CA ASN A 7 -10.05 -14.93 -5.96
C ASN A 7 -9.65 -16.17 -6.78
N HIS A 8 -10.03 -16.21 -8.05
CA HIS A 8 -9.60 -17.27 -8.97
C HIS A 8 -8.10 -17.19 -9.27
N ALA A 9 -7.54 -16.00 -9.51
CA ALA A 9 -6.11 -15.81 -9.73
C ALA A 9 -5.26 -16.18 -8.50
N LEU A 10 -5.75 -15.89 -7.28
CA LEU A 10 -5.10 -16.32 -6.03
C LEU A 10 -5.12 -17.85 -5.88
N SER A 11 -6.25 -18.48 -6.21
CA SER A 11 -6.42 -19.94 -6.17
C SER A 11 -5.53 -20.69 -7.17
N VAL A 12 -5.18 -20.05 -8.29
CA VAL A 12 -4.23 -20.59 -9.30
C VAL A 12 -2.77 -20.47 -8.84
N GLY A 13 -2.49 -19.77 -7.73
CA GLY A 13 -1.13 -19.66 -7.18
C GLY A 13 -0.28 -18.56 -7.83
N VAL A 14 -0.90 -17.49 -8.34
CA VAL A 14 -0.19 -16.35 -8.95
C VAL A 14 0.52 -15.46 -7.91
N PHE A 15 0.11 -15.56 -6.64
CA PHE A 15 0.58 -14.70 -5.55
C PHE A 15 2.11 -14.65 -5.37
N PRO A 16 2.86 -15.78 -5.31
CA PRO A 16 4.31 -15.74 -5.15
C PRO A 16 5.04 -15.05 -6.31
N TYR A 17 4.48 -15.08 -7.52
CA TYR A 17 5.05 -14.41 -8.68
C TYR A 17 4.84 -12.89 -8.59
N VAL A 18 3.66 -12.45 -8.17
CA VAL A 18 3.34 -11.02 -7.96
C VAL A 18 4.19 -10.44 -6.84
N LEU A 19 4.45 -11.22 -5.79
CA LEU A 19 5.32 -10.83 -4.69
C LEU A 19 6.77 -10.63 -5.16
N LYS A 20 7.32 -11.57 -5.96
CA LYS A 20 8.64 -11.42 -6.58
C LYS A 20 8.76 -10.22 -7.52
N LEU A 21 7.66 -9.78 -8.15
CA LEU A 21 7.68 -8.60 -9.02
C LEU A 21 7.92 -7.30 -8.25
N LEU A 22 7.66 -7.24 -6.94
CA LEU A 22 7.98 -6.07 -6.12
C LEU A 22 9.49 -5.79 -6.06
N GLN A 23 10.30 -6.84 -6.18
CA GLN A 23 11.77 -6.75 -6.18
C GLN A 23 12.34 -6.34 -7.54
N SER A 24 11.51 -6.24 -8.58
CA SER A 24 11.99 -5.90 -9.92
C SER A 24 12.30 -4.40 -10.05
N PRO A 25 13.48 -4.01 -10.58
CA PRO A 25 13.88 -2.62 -10.71
C PRO A 25 13.16 -1.88 -11.86
N SER A 26 12.35 -2.59 -12.65
CA SER A 26 11.71 -2.04 -13.85
C SER A 26 10.67 -0.97 -13.49
N LYS A 27 10.82 0.23 -14.06
CA LYS A 27 9.85 1.31 -13.86
C LYS A 27 8.51 1.06 -14.55
N HIS A 28 8.53 0.36 -15.68
CA HIS A 28 7.34 0.14 -16.52
C HIS A 28 6.29 -0.76 -15.85
N ILE A 29 6.71 -1.59 -14.89
CA ILE A 29 5.80 -2.49 -14.18
C ILE A 29 5.18 -1.87 -12.93
N ARG A 30 5.60 -0.67 -12.50
CA ARG A 30 5.14 -0.11 -11.22
C ARG A 30 3.65 0.17 -11.21
N GLU A 31 3.14 0.85 -12.23
CA GLU A 31 1.72 1.18 -12.32
C GLU A 31 0.80 -0.06 -12.34
N PRO A 32 1.05 -1.08 -13.20
CA PRO A 32 0.23 -2.29 -13.16
C PRO A 32 0.40 -3.05 -11.85
N LEU A 33 1.58 -3.04 -11.24
CA LEU A 33 1.83 -3.75 -9.99
C LEU A 33 1.09 -3.11 -8.80
N ILE A 34 1.09 -1.78 -8.70
CA ILE A 34 0.28 -1.03 -7.71
C ILE A 34 -1.20 -1.37 -7.89
N PHE A 35 -1.69 -1.37 -9.12
CA PHE A 35 -3.08 -1.70 -9.41
C PHE A 35 -3.45 -3.14 -9.02
N ILE A 36 -2.58 -4.10 -9.34
CA ILE A 36 -2.77 -5.52 -8.96
C ILE A 36 -2.83 -5.66 -7.44
N TRP A 37 -1.88 -5.06 -6.72
CA TRP A 37 -1.85 -5.14 -5.25
C TRP A 37 -3.04 -4.47 -4.59
N ALA A 38 -3.48 -3.31 -5.08
CA ALA A 38 -4.70 -2.68 -4.60
C ALA A 38 -5.91 -3.62 -4.74
N LYS A 39 -6.00 -4.35 -5.86
CA LYS A 39 -7.07 -5.33 -6.09
C LYS A 39 -6.96 -6.57 -5.21
N ILE A 40 -5.75 -7.11 -5.03
CA ILE A 40 -5.51 -8.25 -4.14
C ILE A 40 -5.92 -7.89 -2.72
N LEU A 41 -5.40 -6.78 -2.16
CA LEU A 41 -5.65 -6.38 -0.78
C LEU A 41 -7.11 -5.98 -0.50
N THR A 42 -7.84 -5.52 -1.52
CA THR A 42 -9.29 -5.27 -1.39
C THR A 42 -10.09 -6.56 -1.26
N VAL A 43 -9.56 -7.68 -1.78
CA VAL A 43 -10.25 -8.99 -1.80
C VAL A 43 -9.76 -9.87 -0.66
N ASP A 44 -8.47 -9.85 -0.36
CA ASP A 44 -7.82 -10.62 0.69
C ASP A 44 -6.78 -9.75 1.39
N SER A 45 -7.15 -9.24 2.56
CA SER A 45 -6.28 -8.41 3.38
C SER A 45 -5.24 -9.24 4.17
N SER A 46 -5.38 -10.57 4.24
CA SER A 46 -4.41 -11.42 4.94
C SER A 46 -3.04 -11.42 4.28
N CYS A 47 -2.97 -11.13 2.98
CA CYS A 47 -1.73 -10.93 2.23
C CYS A 47 -0.86 -9.77 2.74
N THR A 48 -1.40 -8.88 3.59
CA THR A 48 -0.60 -7.82 4.24
C THR A 48 0.51 -8.39 5.11
N VAL A 49 0.28 -9.55 5.75
CA VAL A 49 1.27 -10.22 6.62
C VAL A 49 2.58 -10.47 5.86
N ASP A 50 2.49 -10.98 4.63
CA ASP A 50 3.67 -11.27 3.81
C ASP A 50 4.41 -9.97 3.41
N LEU A 51 3.68 -8.90 3.06
CA LEU A 51 4.26 -7.59 2.70
C LEU A 51 5.05 -6.96 3.87
N ILE A 52 4.59 -7.16 5.10
CA ILE A 52 5.23 -6.62 6.30
C ILE A 52 6.39 -7.50 6.76
N ARG A 53 6.24 -8.82 6.67
CA ARG A 53 7.29 -9.78 7.02
C ARG A 53 8.55 -9.55 6.19
N ASP A 54 8.36 -9.37 4.87
CA ASP A 54 9.46 -9.27 3.91
C ASP A 54 9.85 -7.80 3.61
N THR A 55 9.29 -6.82 4.35
CA THR A 55 9.53 -5.37 4.19
C THR A 55 9.19 -4.78 2.81
N ASP A 56 8.43 -5.53 2.02
CA ASP A 56 8.01 -5.17 0.66
C ASP A 56 7.05 -3.96 0.64
N TYR A 57 6.44 -3.59 1.77
CA TYR A 57 5.64 -2.37 1.88
C TYR A 57 6.43 -1.09 1.52
N THR A 58 7.76 -1.11 1.68
CA THR A 58 8.66 -0.01 1.30
C THR A 58 8.62 0.33 -0.19
N TYR A 59 8.26 -0.64 -1.03
CA TYR A 59 8.00 -0.42 -2.45
C TYR A 59 6.89 0.63 -2.67
N PHE A 60 5.78 0.52 -1.94
CA PHE A 60 4.65 1.44 -2.08
C PHE A 60 4.97 2.82 -1.51
N LEU A 61 5.85 2.90 -0.50
CA LEU A 61 6.40 4.17 -0.01
C LEU A 61 7.25 4.88 -1.07
N GLN A 62 8.14 4.16 -1.73
CA GLN A 62 8.92 4.71 -2.85
C GLN A 62 8.02 5.15 -4.00
N CYS A 63 6.92 4.42 -4.24
CA CYS A 63 5.93 4.81 -5.24
C CYS A 63 5.17 6.08 -4.86
N LEU A 64 4.89 6.30 -3.56
CA LEU A 64 4.25 7.53 -3.08
C LEU A 64 5.13 8.76 -3.35
N THR A 65 6.44 8.66 -3.04
CA THR A 65 7.40 9.77 -3.19
C THR A 65 7.91 9.96 -4.62
N SER A 66 7.63 9.02 -5.53
CA SER A 66 8.12 9.09 -6.91
C SER A 66 7.36 10.14 -7.74
N PRO A 67 8.06 11.13 -8.33
CA PRO A 67 7.43 12.13 -9.20
C PRO A 67 6.99 11.54 -10.55
N ASP A 68 7.61 10.43 -10.96
CA ASP A 68 7.35 9.74 -12.23
C ASP A 68 5.94 9.12 -12.29
N LEU A 69 5.28 8.92 -11.14
CA LEU A 69 3.99 8.25 -11.07
C LEU A 69 2.82 9.25 -11.16
N PRO A 70 1.76 8.91 -11.90
CA PRO A 70 0.58 9.75 -11.99
C PRO A 70 -0.13 9.83 -10.62
N PRO A 71 -0.86 10.93 -10.32
CA PRO A 71 -1.53 11.13 -9.04
C PRO A 71 -2.45 9.98 -8.61
N ASN A 72 -3.12 9.34 -9.57
CA ASN A 72 -4.01 8.20 -9.31
C ASN A 72 -3.24 6.99 -8.76
N GLN A 73 -2.06 6.69 -9.30
CA GLN A 73 -1.25 5.57 -8.83
C GLN A 73 -0.63 5.87 -7.47
N ARG A 74 -0.20 7.12 -7.24
CA ARG A 74 0.21 7.57 -5.91
C ARG A 74 -0.91 7.41 -4.88
N ALA A 75 -2.15 7.77 -5.24
CA ALA A 75 -3.30 7.56 -4.36
C ALA A 75 -3.54 6.08 -4.05
N LEU A 76 -3.42 5.20 -5.05
CA LEU A 76 -3.53 3.74 -4.83
C LEU A 76 -2.42 3.21 -3.92
N SER A 77 -1.20 3.73 -4.02
CA SER A 77 -0.13 3.40 -3.05
C SER A 77 -0.51 3.79 -1.62
N VAL A 78 -1.13 4.96 -1.42
CA VAL A 78 -1.62 5.35 -0.08
C VAL A 78 -2.75 4.42 0.39
N VAL A 79 -3.65 3.99 -0.49
CA VAL A 79 -4.69 3.01 -0.16
C VAL A 79 -4.07 1.70 0.32
N ILE A 80 -3.09 1.17 -0.42
CA ILE A 80 -2.37 -0.06 -0.04
C ILE A 80 -1.73 0.10 1.33
N LEU A 81 -1.01 1.20 1.56
CA LEU A 81 -0.39 1.49 2.86
C LEU A 81 -1.43 1.60 3.98
N SER A 82 -2.60 2.19 3.71
CA SER A 82 -3.69 2.30 4.69
C SER A 82 -4.26 0.94 5.09
N VAL A 83 -4.40 0.01 4.13
CA VAL A 83 -4.83 -1.37 4.40
C VAL A 83 -3.77 -2.10 5.23
N ILE A 84 -2.49 -1.97 4.88
CA ILE A 84 -1.38 -2.57 5.64
C ILE A 84 -1.37 -2.09 7.09
N VAL A 85 -1.56 -0.78 7.31
CA VAL A 85 -1.64 -0.18 8.65
C VAL A 85 -2.88 -0.65 9.41
N SER A 86 -4.00 -0.92 8.72
CA SER A 86 -5.26 -1.34 9.35
C SER A 86 -5.21 -2.76 9.91
N GLU A 87 -4.57 -3.70 9.22
CA GLU A 87 -4.73 -5.14 9.49
C GLU A 87 -3.88 -5.69 10.65
N LEU A 88 -2.75 -5.05 10.99
CA LEU A 88 -1.78 -5.63 11.94
C LEU A 88 -1.26 -4.61 12.95
N PRO A 89 -1.51 -4.80 14.26
CA PRO A 89 -0.92 -3.96 15.31
C PRO A 89 0.62 -3.94 15.26
N GLU A 90 1.26 -5.08 15.01
CA GLU A 90 2.71 -5.19 14.88
C GLU A 90 3.26 -4.46 13.65
N ALA A 91 2.46 -4.39 12.58
CA ALA A 91 2.83 -3.63 11.39
C ALA A 91 2.86 -2.14 11.70
N LYS A 92 1.98 -1.66 12.58
CA LYS A 92 1.93 -0.26 12.97
C LYS A 92 3.23 0.15 13.64
N ASP A 93 3.81 -0.67 14.53
CA ASP A 93 5.10 -0.34 15.15
C ASP A 93 6.24 -0.24 14.12
N LYS A 94 6.27 -1.13 13.13
CA LYS A 94 7.23 -1.03 12.01
C LYS A 94 6.94 0.18 11.11
N CYS A 95 5.68 0.47 10.84
CA CYS A 95 5.26 1.62 10.04
C CYS A 95 5.50 2.97 10.75
N LEU A 96 5.46 2.96 12.09
CA LEU A 96 5.72 4.08 12.98
C LEU A 96 7.21 4.42 13.10
N GLN A 97 8.12 3.57 12.59
CA GLN A 97 9.56 3.86 12.54
C GLN A 97 9.92 5.08 11.66
N GLY A 98 8.94 5.72 11.03
CA GLY A 98 9.02 7.12 10.58
C GLY A 98 8.82 7.31 9.09
N ASP A 99 9.18 6.32 8.27
CA ASP A 99 9.17 6.47 6.81
C ASP A 99 7.76 6.71 6.23
N ILE A 100 6.73 6.06 6.80
CA ILE A 100 5.35 6.26 6.39
C ILE A 100 4.84 7.63 6.79
N ILE A 101 5.14 8.09 8.01
CA ILE A 101 4.71 9.40 8.50
C ILE A 101 5.35 10.51 7.64
N ILE A 102 6.64 10.39 7.34
CA ILE A 102 7.37 11.35 6.51
C ILE A 102 6.80 11.37 5.09
N GLY A 103 6.58 10.18 4.51
CA GLY A 103 5.97 10.04 3.18
C GLY A 103 4.58 10.65 3.09
N LEU A 104 3.71 10.37 4.07
CA LEU A 104 2.36 10.93 4.13
C LEU A 104 2.37 12.45 4.33
N LYS A 105 3.24 12.97 5.20
CA LYS A 105 3.37 14.42 5.47
C LYS A 105 3.67 15.20 4.20
N GLY A 106 4.50 14.67 3.31
CA GLY A 106 4.82 15.29 2.02
C GLY A 106 3.61 15.47 1.08
N HIS A 107 2.49 14.78 1.33
CA HIS A 107 1.31 14.78 0.46
C HIS A 107 0.03 15.33 1.11
N VAL A 108 0.11 15.83 2.36
CA VAL A 108 -1.02 16.44 3.09
C VAL A 108 -1.58 17.64 2.31
N ASP A 109 -0.70 18.51 1.81
CA ASP A 109 -1.07 19.70 1.04
C ASP A 109 -1.14 19.45 -0.48
N SER A 110 -1.25 18.19 -0.90
CA SER A 110 -1.28 17.89 -2.34
C SER A 110 -2.47 18.56 -3.04
N SER A 111 -2.25 19.13 -4.23
CA SER A 111 -3.32 19.76 -5.02
C SER A 111 -4.44 18.78 -5.40
N CYS A 112 -4.17 17.48 -5.39
CA CYS A 112 -5.11 16.43 -5.77
C CYS A 112 -6.00 16.01 -4.57
N PRO A 113 -7.32 16.26 -4.60
CA PRO A 113 -8.23 15.94 -3.49
C PRO A 113 -8.27 14.46 -3.13
N HIS A 114 -8.08 13.58 -4.12
CA HIS A 114 -8.12 12.14 -3.92
C HIS A 114 -6.95 11.64 -3.06
N ILE A 115 -5.74 12.16 -3.30
CA ILE A 115 -4.56 11.82 -2.48
C ILE A 115 -4.77 12.31 -1.05
N ARG A 116 -5.23 13.56 -0.87
CA ARG A 116 -5.51 14.10 0.47
C ARG A 116 -6.48 13.23 1.26
N LYS A 117 -7.58 12.78 0.63
CA LYS A 117 -8.56 11.91 1.29
C LYS A 117 -7.91 10.65 1.85
N TRP A 118 -7.10 9.97 1.06
CA TRP A 118 -6.45 8.72 1.47
C TRP A 118 -5.31 8.94 2.45
N VAL A 119 -4.57 10.04 2.33
CA VAL A 119 -3.53 10.43 3.29
C VAL A 119 -4.15 10.68 4.66
N CYS A 120 -5.23 11.46 4.74
CA CYS A 120 -5.95 11.70 5.99
C CYS A 120 -6.49 10.40 6.60
N LEU A 121 -7.03 9.48 5.78
CA LEU A 121 -7.52 8.19 6.26
C LEU A 121 -6.38 7.32 6.81
N CYS A 122 -5.27 7.23 6.09
CA CYS A 122 -4.10 6.47 6.53
C CYS A 122 -3.49 7.04 7.82
N SER A 123 -3.38 8.36 7.94
CA SER A 123 -2.91 9.03 9.15
C SER A 123 -3.87 8.81 10.34
N GLY A 124 -5.18 8.88 10.10
CA GLY A 124 -6.18 8.60 11.13
C GLY A 124 -6.10 7.15 11.63
N GLN A 125 -5.94 6.19 10.74
CA GLN A 125 -5.75 4.78 11.11
C GLN A 125 -4.46 4.55 11.91
N LEU A 126 -3.37 5.24 11.53
CA LEU A 126 -2.11 5.18 12.27
C LEU A 126 -2.29 5.68 13.71
N TRP A 127 -2.92 6.86 13.89
CA TRP A 127 -3.13 7.48 15.20
C TRP A 127 -4.23 6.83 16.05
N SER A 128 -5.24 6.18 15.46
CA SER A 128 -6.31 5.47 16.20
C SER A 128 -5.79 4.39 17.17
N SER A 129 -4.55 3.97 16.97
CA SER A 129 -3.84 2.95 17.74
C SER A 129 -3.08 3.53 18.94
N TYR A 130 -2.77 4.84 18.90
CA TYR A 130 -1.97 5.52 19.90
C TYR A 130 -2.78 5.79 21.19
N GLU A 131 -4.11 5.89 21.10
CA GLU A 131 -5.00 6.00 22.28
C GLU A 131 -5.13 4.72 23.11
N ARG A 132 -4.56 3.59 22.65
CA ARG A 132 -4.54 2.32 23.39
C ARG A 132 -3.23 2.06 24.16
N ALA A 133 -2.33 3.05 24.25
CA ALA A 133 -1.10 3.00 25.05
C ALA A 133 -1.22 3.86 26.31
#